data_AF-A0A929C8F8-F1
#
_entry.id   AF-A0A929C8F8-F1
#
_cell.length_a   1.000
_cell.length_b   1.000
_cell.length_c   1.000
_cell.angle_alpha   90.00
_cell.angle_beta   90.00
_cell.angle_gamma   90.00
#
_symmetry.space_group_name_H-M   'P 1'
#
loop_
_entity.id
_entity.type
_entity.pdbx_description
1 polymer ?
#
loop_
_entity_poly.entity_id
_entity_poly.type
_entity_poly.pdbx_seq_one_letter_code
_entity_poly.pdbx_strand_id
1 'polypeptide(L)'
;DFTFYPKSLPGASLNPPYKNVSCRGYYLKDFFKDKDMNKIHLSLLIEMYDFFKDKNDFFNSYFDRLAGTSELREQIIAGKSEEEIRKSWQEDIDRYKKIRKKYLLYPDFE
;
A
#
# COMPACT_ATOMS: atom_id res chain seq x y z
N ASP A 1 -10.40 -14.88 -6.97
CA ASP A 1 -11.36 -14.91 -5.86
C ASP A 1 -10.87 -15.90 -4.82
N PHE A 2 -10.72 -15.48 -3.57
CA PHE A 2 -10.15 -16.27 -2.49
C PHE A 2 -10.88 -15.96 -1.18
N THR A 3 -11.16 -16.98 -0.39
CA THR A 3 -11.84 -16.85 0.90
C THR A 3 -10.99 -17.46 2.00
N PHE A 4 -10.85 -16.75 3.11
CA PHE A 4 -10.11 -17.21 4.28
C PHE A 4 -10.81 -16.82 5.58
N TYR A 5 -10.44 -17.49 6.66
CA TYR A 5 -11.01 -17.30 8.00
C TYR A 5 -9.87 -17.01 8.98
N PRO A 6 -9.66 -15.75 9.40
CA PRO A 6 -8.63 -15.42 10.37
C PRO A 6 -8.85 -16.17 11.69
N LYS A 7 -7.82 -16.88 12.16
CA LYS A 7 -7.85 -17.64 13.42
C LYS A 7 -6.77 -17.14 14.37
N SER A 8 -7.02 -17.29 15.66
CA SER A 8 -6.00 -17.07 16.69
C SER A 8 -4.83 -18.02 16.47
N LEU A 9 -3.64 -17.49 16.30
CA LEU A 9 -2.42 -18.27 16.09
C LEU A 9 -1.27 -17.70 16.95
N PRO A 10 -0.78 -18.44 17.95
CA PRO A 10 0.41 -18.07 18.70
C PRO A 10 1.61 -17.83 17.76
N GLY A 11 2.35 -16.76 18.00
CA GLY A 11 3.47 -16.34 17.13
C GLY A 11 3.06 -15.44 15.94
N ALA A 12 1.77 -15.27 15.67
CA ALA A 12 1.26 -14.29 14.70
C ALA A 12 0.32 -13.28 15.36
N SER A 13 -0.86 -13.72 15.81
CA SER A 13 -1.79 -12.90 16.59
C SER A 13 -2.84 -13.77 17.29
N LEU A 14 -3.06 -13.51 18.59
CA LEU A 14 -4.15 -14.13 19.34
C LEU A 14 -5.52 -13.48 19.06
N ASN A 15 -5.50 -12.23 18.58
CA ASN A 15 -6.67 -11.42 18.28
C ASN A 15 -6.52 -10.79 16.88
N PRO A 16 -6.53 -11.59 15.80
CA PRO A 16 -6.43 -11.05 14.44
C PRO A 16 -7.67 -10.23 14.08
N PRO A 17 -7.55 -9.23 13.18
CA PRO A 17 -8.70 -8.57 12.58
C PRO A 17 -9.68 -9.58 11.99
N TYR A 18 -10.99 -9.33 12.16
CA TYR A 18 -12.05 -10.20 11.64
C TYR A 18 -11.94 -11.67 12.09
N LYS A 19 -11.48 -11.90 13.33
CA LYS A 19 -11.34 -13.25 13.92
C LYS A 19 -12.62 -14.07 13.76
N ASN A 20 -12.47 -15.27 13.19
CA ASN A 20 -13.54 -16.22 12.88
C ASN A 20 -14.62 -15.72 11.89
N VAL A 21 -14.40 -14.60 11.21
CA VAL A 21 -15.28 -14.08 10.16
C VAL A 21 -14.74 -14.52 8.79
N SER A 22 -15.64 -14.87 7.86
CA SER A 22 -15.26 -15.18 6.49
C SER A 22 -14.84 -13.90 5.75
N CYS A 23 -13.60 -13.87 5.28
CA CYS A 23 -13.02 -12.76 4.52
C CYS A 23 -12.81 -13.18 3.07
N ARG A 24 -13.23 -12.32 2.12
CA ARG A 24 -13.04 -12.51 0.68
C ARG A 24 -12.01 -11.51 0.16
N GLY A 25 -11.15 -11.94 -0.75
CA GLY A 25 -10.14 -11.07 -1.37
C GLY A 25 -9.35 -11.77 -2.46
N TYR A 26 -8.14 -11.29 -2.69
CA TYR A 26 -7.22 -11.83 -3.68
C TYR A 26 -6.16 -12.73 -3.05
N TYR A 27 -5.84 -13.82 -3.74
CA TYR A 27 -4.69 -14.64 -3.40
C TYR A 27 -3.46 -14.09 -4.12
N LEU A 28 -2.60 -13.37 -3.38
CA LEU A 28 -1.49 -12.62 -3.97
C LEU A 28 -0.18 -13.43 -4.16
N LYS A 29 -0.17 -14.73 -3.86
CA LYS A 29 1.05 -15.56 -3.89
C LYS A 29 1.82 -15.47 -5.20
N ASP A 30 1.10 -15.43 -6.32
CA ASP A 30 1.70 -15.36 -7.66
C ASP A 30 1.61 -13.97 -8.29
N PHE A 31 0.94 -13.01 -7.63
CA PHE A 31 0.69 -11.68 -8.17
C PHE A 31 1.98 -10.93 -8.52
N PHE A 32 3.03 -11.13 -7.73
CA PHE A 32 4.30 -10.40 -7.85
C PHE A 32 5.35 -11.06 -8.73
N LYS A 33 5.09 -12.28 -9.26
CA LYS A 33 6.11 -13.04 -10.01
C LYS A 33 6.70 -12.29 -11.21
N ASP A 34 5.83 -11.59 -11.95
CA ASP A 34 6.19 -10.86 -13.18
C ASP A 34 6.07 -9.34 -12.99
N LYS A 35 6.11 -8.86 -11.73
CA LYS A 35 5.94 -7.45 -11.41
C LYS A 35 7.26 -6.83 -11.01
N ASP A 36 7.44 -5.57 -11.40
CA ASP A 36 8.56 -4.77 -10.94
C ASP A 36 8.45 -4.52 -9.43
N MET A 37 9.37 -5.11 -8.67
CA MET A 37 9.43 -5.02 -7.21
C MET A 37 10.10 -3.75 -6.71
N ASN A 38 10.64 -2.90 -7.59
CA ASN A 38 11.27 -1.62 -7.22
C ASN A 38 10.26 -0.49 -7.01
N LYS A 39 8.97 -0.82 -6.87
CA LYS A 39 7.90 0.15 -6.61
C LYS A 39 6.82 -0.44 -5.70
N ILE A 40 6.12 0.47 -5.04
CA ILE A 40 4.91 0.14 -4.27
C ILE A 40 3.78 -0.14 -5.26
N HIS A 41 3.10 -1.29 -5.19
CA HIS A 41 1.96 -1.60 -6.07
C HIS A 41 0.66 -0.95 -5.58
N LEU A 42 0.44 0.31 -5.98
CA LEU A 42 -0.73 1.10 -5.58
C LEU A 42 -2.04 0.56 -6.15
N SER A 43 -2.03 -0.07 -7.32
CA SER A 43 -3.22 -0.67 -7.92
C SER A 43 -3.99 -1.56 -6.95
N LEU A 44 -3.31 -2.34 -6.10
CA LEU A 44 -3.97 -3.17 -5.09
C LEU A 44 -4.75 -2.33 -4.07
N LEU A 45 -4.17 -1.22 -3.61
CA LEU A 45 -4.83 -0.34 -2.64
C LEU A 45 -6.03 0.39 -3.27
N ILE A 46 -5.87 0.88 -4.49
CA ILE A 46 -6.93 1.57 -5.26
C ILE A 46 -8.08 0.58 -5.53
N GLU A 47 -7.77 -0.62 -6.04
CA GLU A 47 -8.78 -1.66 -6.28
C GLU A 47 -9.50 -2.05 -4.99
N MET A 48 -8.79 -2.23 -3.87
CA MET A 48 -9.42 -2.53 -2.58
C MET A 48 -10.32 -1.40 -2.10
N TYR A 49 -9.91 -0.15 -2.27
CA TYR A 49 -10.76 0.99 -1.99
C TYR A 49 -12.02 0.92 -2.84
N ASP A 50 -11.89 0.70 -4.15
CA ASP A 50 -13.00 0.61 -5.13
C ASP A 50 -13.99 -0.51 -4.81
N PHE A 51 -13.51 -1.68 -4.41
CA PHE A 51 -14.37 -2.80 -4.00
C PHE A 51 -15.04 -2.62 -2.65
N PHE A 52 -14.47 -1.80 -1.76
CA PHE A 52 -15.00 -1.62 -0.42
C PHE A 52 -16.31 -0.81 -0.44
N LYS A 53 -17.35 -1.34 0.23
CA LYS A 53 -18.70 -0.78 0.17
C LYS A 53 -18.81 0.56 0.91
N ASP A 54 -18.21 0.66 2.10
CA ASP A 54 -18.28 1.87 2.92
C ASP A 54 -16.97 2.66 2.80
N LYS A 55 -16.90 3.56 1.83
CA LYS A 55 -15.68 4.34 1.55
C LYS A 55 -15.17 5.13 2.76
N ASN A 56 -16.05 5.51 3.68
CA ASN A 56 -15.69 6.30 4.86
C ASN A 56 -14.93 5.49 5.90
N ASP A 57 -15.13 4.16 5.94
CA ASP A 57 -14.50 3.26 6.91
C ASP A 57 -13.24 2.55 6.34
N PHE A 58 -12.90 2.79 5.06
CA PHE A 58 -11.75 2.12 4.44
C PHE A 58 -10.41 2.56 5.05
N PHE A 59 -10.24 3.87 5.28
CA PHE A 59 -9.01 4.44 5.82
C PHE A 59 -9.17 4.75 7.31
N ASN A 60 -8.41 4.06 8.16
CA ASN A 60 -8.35 4.39 9.58
C ASN A 60 -7.39 5.57 9.84
N SER A 61 -7.44 6.12 11.06
CA SER A 61 -6.61 7.26 11.47
C SER A 61 -5.10 6.99 11.49
N TYR A 62 -4.68 5.73 11.39
CA TYR A 62 -3.27 5.34 11.35
C TYR A 62 -2.70 5.30 9.94
N PHE A 63 -3.55 5.33 8.90
CA PHE A 63 -3.12 5.27 7.50
C PHE A 63 -2.16 6.41 7.14
N ASP A 64 -2.53 7.66 7.43
CA ASP A 64 -1.71 8.84 7.12
C ASP A 64 -0.34 8.78 7.80
N ARG A 65 -0.29 8.20 9.01
CA ARG A 65 0.96 8.01 9.73
C ARG A 65 1.89 7.01 9.04
N LEU A 66 1.35 5.97 8.44
CA LEU A 66 2.12 5.01 7.64
C LEU A 66 2.51 5.59 6.28
N ALA A 67 1.61 6.36 5.65
CA ALA A 67 1.87 7.01 4.37
C ALA A 67 2.81 8.23 4.48
N GLY A 68 2.94 8.81 5.68
CA GLY A 68 3.76 9.99 5.96
C GLY A 68 3.05 11.33 5.69
N THR A 69 1.85 11.29 5.13
CA THR A 69 1.01 12.45 4.78
C THR A 69 -0.44 11.99 4.55
N SER A 70 -1.40 12.92 4.56
CA SER A 70 -2.78 12.65 4.16
C SER A 70 -2.98 12.59 2.64
N GLU A 71 -2.00 13.07 1.87
CA GLU A 71 -2.12 13.29 0.43
C GLU A 71 -2.49 12.01 -0.35
N LEU A 72 -1.85 10.88 -0.05
CA LEU A 72 -2.14 9.61 -0.73
C LEU A 72 -3.61 9.18 -0.53
N ARG A 73 -4.12 9.29 0.70
CA ARG A 73 -5.53 8.99 1.00
C ARG A 73 -6.45 9.91 0.21
N GLU A 74 -6.18 11.21 0.25
CA GLU A 74 -6.99 12.23 -0.42
C GLU A 74 -7.01 12.02 -1.94
N GLN A 75 -5.87 11.65 -2.54
CA GLN A 75 -5.78 11.34 -3.97
C GLN A 75 -6.59 10.10 -4.36
N ILE A 76 -6.53 9.03 -3.55
CA ILE A 76 -7.34 7.82 -3.78
C ILE A 76 -8.84 8.13 -3.65
N ILE A 77 -9.24 8.88 -2.62
CA ILE A 77 -10.64 9.31 -2.45
C ILE A 77 -11.11 10.18 -3.63
N ALA A 78 -10.24 11.04 -4.14
CA ALA A 78 -10.51 11.88 -5.31
C ALA A 78 -10.49 11.12 -6.65
N GLY A 79 -10.24 9.81 -6.65
CA GLY A 79 -10.25 8.98 -7.85
C GLY A 79 -9.06 9.21 -8.80
N LYS A 80 -7.92 9.66 -8.25
CA LYS A 80 -6.69 9.85 -9.04
C LYS A 80 -6.14 8.52 -9.53
N SER A 81 -5.62 8.50 -10.76
CA SER A 81 -4.96 7.31 -11.29
C SER A 81 -3.63 7.04 -10.58
N GLU A 82 -3.14 5.81 -10.66
CA GLU A 82 -1.83 5.46 -10.11
C GLU A 82 -0.71 6.32 -10.72
N GLU A 83 -0.78 6.62 -12.02
CA GLU A 83 0.18 7.51 -12.69
C GLU A 83 0.13 8.94 -12.14
N GLU A 84 -1.06 9.48 -11.88
CA GLU A 84 -1.20 10.82 -11.29
C GLU A 84 -0.60 10.88 -9.88
N ILE A 85 -0.88 9.86 -9.05
CA ILE A 85 -0.33 9.74 -7.69
C ILE A 85 1.20 9.61 -7.73
N ARG A 86 1.75 8.81 -8.64
CA ARG A 86 3.22 8.69 -8.76
C ARG A 86 3.87 9.99 -9.22
N LYS A 87 3.20 10.72 -10.12
CA LYS A 87 3.72 11.98 -10.63
C LYS A 87 3.81 13.04 -9.53
N SER A 88 2.90 13.06 -8.56
CA SER A 88 2.97 14.01 -7.44
C SER A 88 4.19 13.77 -6.55
N TRP A 89 4.67 12.52 -6.45
CA TRP A 89 5.85 12.18 -5.64
C TRP A 89 7.19 12.50 -6.30
N GLN A 90 7.20 12.71 -7.62
CA GLN A 90 8.44 12.75 -8.40
C GLN A 90 9.39 13.86 -7.93
N GLU A 91 8.87 15.04 -7.61
CA GLU A 91 9.69 16.17 -7.17
C GLU A 91 10.44 15.85 -5.87
N ASP A 92 9.76 15.28 -4.88
CA ASP A 92 10.36 14.94 -3.58
C ASP A 92 11.28 13.73 -3.66
N ILE A 93 10.98 12.78 -4.54
CA ILE A 93 11.89 11.67 -4.87
C ILE A 93 13.19 12.23 -5.46
N ASP A 94 13.12 13.17 -6.41
CA ASP A 94 14.30 13.78 -7.02
C ASP A 94 15.11 14.60 -6.01
N ARG A 95 14.43 15.29 -5.10
CA ARG A 95 15.05 16.01 -3.97
C ARG A 95 15.78 15.04 -3.04
N TYR A 96 15.13 13.95 -2.67
CA TYR A 96 15.72 12.93 -1.79
C TYR A 96 16.92 12.23 -2.42
N LYS A 97 16.85 11.89 -3.72
CA LYS A 97 17.98 11.32 -4.47
C LYS A 97 19.23 12.21 -4.43
N LYS A 98 19.07 13.53 -4.48
CA LYS A 98 20.21 14.47 -4.30
C LYS A 98 20.77 14.46 -2.88
N ILE A 99 19.93 14.32 -1.86
CA ILE A 99 20.34 14.27 -0.46
C ILE A 99 21.07 12.95 -0.16
N ARG A 100 20.50 11.81 -0.57
CA ARG A 100 21.05 10.47 -0.26
C ARG A 100 22.45 10.26 -0.83
N LYS A 101 22.78 10.88 -1.98
CA LYS A 101 24.10 10.78 -2.64
C LYS A 101 25.27 11.12 -1.73
N LYS A 102 25.08 12.01 -0.74
CA LYS A 102 26.12 12.39 0.23
C LYS A 102 26.50 11.25 1.20
N TYR A 103 25.66 10.22 1.29
CA TYR A 103 25.75 9.19 2.33
C TYR A 103 25.83 7.76 1.75
N LEU A 104 25.97 7.61 0.43
CA LEU A 104 26.10 6.30 -0.21
C LEU A 104 27.47 5.68 0.11
N LEU A 105 27.46 4.42 0.56
CA LEU A 105 28.66 3.62 0.79
C LEU A 105 29.01 2.71 -0.40
N TYR A 106 28.10 2.61 -1.37
CA TYR A 106 28.22 1.79 -2.58
C TYR A 106 27.89 2.65 -3.80
N PRO A 107 28.38 2.28 -5.00
CA PRO A 107 27.98 2.95 -6.24
C PRO A 107 26.47 3.08 -6.36
N ASP A 108 26.00 4.25 -6.82
CA ASP A 108 24.58 4.50 -7.03
C ASP A 108 24.07 3.67 -8.22
N PHE A 109 22.76 3.46 -8.27
CA PHE A 109 22.08 2.70 -9.32
C PHE A 109 21.55 3.59 -10.46
N GLU A 110 21.97 4.87 -10.47
CA GLU A 110 21.56 5.93 -11.40
C GLU A 110 22.75 6.51 -12.16
#